data_AF-A0A536AQ83-F1
#
_entry.id   AF-A0A536AQ83-F1
#
_cell.length_a   1.000
_cell.length_b   1.000
_cell.length_c   1.000
_cell.angle_alpha   90.00
_cell.angle_beta   90.00
_cell.angle_gamma   90.00
#
_symmetry.space_group_name_H-M   'P 1'
#
loop_
_entity.id
_entity.type
_entity.pdbx_description
1 polymer ?
#
loop_
_entity_poly.entity_id
_entity_poly.type
_entity_poly.pdbx_seq_one_letter_code
_entity_poly.pdbx_strand_id
1 'polypeptide(L)' 'MKGLEAKAHVAVDPGPITGAKEPSDWDSTLKSVQVEVTVRGDLSADDRAVVEDGAKRSPVHYMFSKTGLLTTEFHYEK' A
#
# COMPACT_ATOMS: atom_id res chain seq x y z
N MET A 1 -15.38 -14.26 12.12
CA MET A 1 -15.22 -12.86 12.56
C MET A 1 -15.20 -11.99 11.33
N LYS A 2 -15.94 -10.88 11.31
CA LYS A 2 -15.74 -9.84 10.28
C LYS A 2 -14.47 -9.10 10.64
N GLY A 3 -13.51 -9.02 9.73
CA GLY A 3 -12.21 -8.42 10.00
C GLY A 3 -11.62 -7.77 8.77
N LEU A 4 -10.92 -6.66 8.97
CA LEU A 4 -10.17 -5.97 7.93
C LEU A 4 -8.70 -5.98 8.33
N GLU A 5 -7.85 -6.47 7.43
CA GLU A 5 -6.40 -6.49 7.56
C GLU A 5 -5.81 -5.67 6.42
N ALA A 6 -4.89 -4.78 6.75
CA ALA A 6 -4.13 -4.02 5.76
C ALA A 6 -2.63 -4.28 5.96
N LYS A 7 -1.94 -4.73 4.92
CA LYS A 7 -0.48 -4.92 4.89
C LYS A 7 0.12 -3.95 3.90
N ALA A 8 1.23 -3.33 4.29
CA ALA A 8 2.01 -2.48 3.39
C ALA A 8 3.38 -3.12 3.17
N HIS A 9 3.70 -3.41 1.92
CA HIS A 9 4.98 -3.91 1.47
C HIS A 9 5.72 -2.79 0.77
N VAL A 10 6.93 -2.49 1.24
CA VAL A 10 7.74 -1.39 0.72
C VAL A 10 9.05 -1.97 0.21
N ALA A 11 9.36 -1.73 -1.06
CA ALA A 11 10.67 -2.06 -1.63
C ALA A 11 11.56 -0.83 -1.60
N VAL A 12 12.73 -0.96 -0.97
CA VAL A 12 13.72 0.11 -0.85
C VAL A 12 15.06 -0.41 -1.37
N ASP A 13 15.74 0.39 -2.19
CA ASP A 13 17.13 0.17 -2.57
C ASP A 13 18.04 0.61 -1.41
N PRO A 14 18.78 -0.31 -0.78
CA PRO A 14 19.60 0.02 0.38
C PRO A 14 20.93 0.67 0.00
N GLY A 15 21.30 0.73 -1.29
CA GLY A 15 22.62 1.19 -1.74
C GLY A 15 23.05 2.54 -1.17
N PRO A 16 22.18 3.58 -1.16
CA PRO A 16 22.53 4.86 -0.57
C PRO A 16 22.70 4.82 0.97
N ILE A 17 21.96 3.94 1.66
CA ILE A 17 22.06 3.75 3.12
C ILE A 17 23.36 3.02 3.48
N THR A 18 23.76 2.03 2.66
CA THR A 18 24.95 1.21 2.90
C THR A 18 26.23 1.84 2.34
N GLY A 19 26.14 2.99 1.65
CA GLY A 19 27.28 3.67 1.01
C GLY A 19 27.73 3.02 -0.30
N ALA A 20 26.95 2.08 -0.85
CA ALA A 20 27.22 1.47 -2.15
C ALA A 20 26.79 2.35 -3.34
N LYS A 21 26.07 3.46 -3.08
CA LYS A 21 25.63 4.46 -4.06
C LYS A 21 25.85 5.87 -3.53
N GLU A 22 25.85 6.83 -4.45
CA GLU A 22 26.06 8.24 -4.13
C GLU A 22 24.90 8.82 -3.30
N PRO A 23 25.15 9.79 -2.40
CA PRO A 23 24.11 10.46 -1.63
C PRO A 23 23.04 11.18 -2.49
N SER A 24 23.30 11.46 -3.76
CA SER A 24 22.29 12.00 -4.67
C SER A 24 21.16 11.01 -4.99
N ASP A 25 21.37 9.71 -4.77
CA ASP A 25 20.43 8.67 -5.17
C ASP A 25 19.33 8.41 -4.11
N TRP A 26 19.39 9.08 -2.95
CA TRP A 26 18.47 8.87 -1.82
C TRP A 26 17.00 9.06 -2.21
N ASP A 27 16.70 10.06 -3.04
CA ASP A 27 15.34 10.35 -3.49
C ASP A 27 14.74 9.25 -4.40
N SER A 28 15.59 8.37 -4.93
CA SER A 28 15.20 7.25 -5.78
C SER A 28 15.19 5.90 -5.06
N THR A 29 15.39 5.89 -3.74
CA THR A 29 15.52 4.66 -2.94
C THR A 29 14.22 3.88 -2.86
N LEU A 30 13.08 4.58 -2.73
CA LEU A 30 11.76 3.96 -2.74
C LEU A 30 11.48 3.42 -4.15
N LYS A 31 11.26 2.10 -4.28
CA LYS A 31 11.00 1.44 -5.56
C LYS A 31 9.53 1.09 -5.74
N SER A 32 8.85 0.68 -4.67
CA SER A 32 7.42 0.38 -4.71
C SER A 32 6.80 0.47 -3.32
N VAL A 33 5.50 0.75 -3.31
CA VAL A 33 4.63 0.58 -2.15
C VAL A 33 3.42 -0.21 -2.60
N GLN A 34 3.24 -1.41 -2.05
CA GLN A 34 2.09 -2.25 -2.31
C GLN A 34 1.26 -2.33 -1.03
N VAL A 35 -0.02 -1.97 -1.12
CA VAL A 35 -0.96 -2.08 -0.01
C VAL A 35 -1.94 -3.19 -0.31
N GLU A 36 -1.90 -4.26 0.48
CA GLU A 36 -2.85 -5.37 0.42
C GLU A 36 -3.93 -5.15 1.47
N VAL A 37 -5.19 -5.03 1.03
CA VAL A 37 -6.35 -4.92 1.91
C VAL A 37 -7.12 -6.23 1.84
N THR A 38 -7.05 -7.03 2.91
CA THR A 38 -7.79 -8.28 3.04
C THR A 38 -9.01 -8.07 3.92
N VAL A 39 -10.20 -8.32 3.39
CA VAL A 39 -11.43 -8.26 4.17
C VAL A 39 -12.01 -9.65 4.30
N ARG A 40 -12.22 -10.06 5.56
CA ARG A 40 -12.77 -11.35 5.94
C ARG A 40 -14.22 -11.20 6.35
N GLY A 41 -15.11 -11.96 5.71
CA GLY A 41 -16.53 -12.07 6.03
C GLY A 41 -17.44 -11.84 4.84
N ASP A 42 -18.72 -12.17 5.02
CA ASP A 42 -19.73 -12.02 3.98
C ASP A 42 -20.09 -10.53 3.80
N LEU A 43 -19.66 -9.97 2.67
CA LEU A 43 -19.83 -8.57 2.29
C LEU A 43 -20.67 -8.47 1.02
N SER A 44 -21.65 -7.58 1.05
CA SER A 44 -22.39 -7.17 -0.13
C SER A 44 -21.51 -6.38 -1.10
N ALA A 45 -21.96 -6.20 -2.35
CA ALA A 45 -21.24 -5.38 -3.31
C ALA A 45 -21.12 -3.91 -2.85
N ASP A 46 -22.15 -3.39 -2.19
CA ASP A 46 -22.16 -2.02 -1.66
C ASP A 46 -21.14 -1.86 -0.51
N ASP A 47 -21.04 -2.85 0.37
CA ASP A 47 -20.04 -2.83 1.44
C ASP A 47 -18.61 -2.84 0.88
N ARG A 48 -18.36 -3.60 -0.19
CA ARG A 48 -17.05 -3.62 -0.88
C ARG A 48 -16.70 -2.25 -1.45
N ALA A 49 -17.66 -1.58 -2.08
CA ALA A 49 -17.45 -0.23 -2.62
C ALA A 49 -17.09 0.77 -1.52
N VAL A 50 -17.73 0.69 -0.35
CA VAL A 50 -17.42 1.53 0.81
C VAL A 50 -16.01 1.26 1.33
N VAL A 51 -15.59 -0.01 1.42
CA VAL A 51 -14.22 -0.37 1.83
C VAL A 51 -13.19 0.20 0.86
N GLU A 52 -13.38 0.03 -0.44
CA GLU A 52 -12.43 0.50 -1.45
C GLU A 52 -12.31 2.02 -1.46
N ASP A 53 -13.43 2.74 -1.33
CA ASP A 53 -13.43 4.20 -1.22
C ASP A 53 -12.72 4.66 0.07
N GLY A 54 -12.99 3.99 1.20
CA GLY A 54 -12.31 4.25 2.47
C GLY A 54 -10.80 4.05 2.40
N ALA A 55 -10.35 2.94 1.79
CA ALA A 55 -8.93 2.65 1.62
C ALA A 55 -8.21 3.69 0.74
N LYS A 56 -8.84 4.11 -0.36
CA LYS A 56 -8.31 5.16 -1.27
C LYS A 56 -8.22 6.54 -0.60
N ARG A 57 -9.08 6.82 0.37
CA ARG A 57 -9.09 8.06 1.16
C ARG A 57 -8.17 8.03 2.38
N SER A 58 -7.58 6.89 2.70
CA SER A 58 -6.70 6.78 3.86
C SER A 58 -5.49 7.71 3.73
N PRO A 59 -5.03 8.35 4.82
CA PRO A 59 -3.85 9.23 4.78
C PRO A 59 -2.59 8.52 4.25
N VAL A 60 -2.45 7.23 4.55
CA VAL A 60 -1.35 6.39 4.07
C VAL A 60 -1.41 6.25 2.54
N HIS A 61 -2.58 5.91 1.98
CA HIS A 61 -2.76 5.87 0.54
C HIS A 61 -2.49 7.24 -0.10
N TYR A 62 -2.99 8.33 0.50
CA TYR A 62 -2.74 9.69 -0.01
C TYR A 62 -1.24 10.02 -0.07
N MET A 63 -0.49 9.75 1.00
CA MET A 63 0.96 10.00 1.06
C MET A 63 1.72 9.29 -0.06
N PHE A 64 1.40 8.02 -0.31
CA PHE A 64 2.11 7.23 -1.32
C PHE A 64 1.56 7.42 -2.74
N SER A 65 0.32 7.89 -2.91
CA SER A 65 -0.28 8.14 -4.23
C SER A 65 0.50 9.15 -5.08
N LYS A 66 1.22 10.08 -4.43
CA LYS A 66 2.03 11.11 -5.11
C LYS A 66 3.33 10.58 -5.67
N THR A 67 3.77 9.40 -5.24
CA THR A 67 5.03 8.80 -5.69
C THR A 67 4.93 8.18 -7.08
N GLY A 68 3.71 7.84 -7.54
CA GLY A 68 3.52 7.03 -8.75
C GLY A 68 3.94 5.56 -8.58
N LEU A 69 4.35 5.16 -7.37
CA LEU A 69 4.86 3.83 -7.05
C LEU A 69 3.88 3.00 -6.21
N LEU A 70 2.68 3.54 -5.96
CA LEU A 70 1.66 2.92 -5.13
C LEU A 70 0.77 1.98 -5.97
N THR A 71 0.67 0.73 -5.52
CA THR A 71 -0.37 -0.21 -5.94
C THR A 71 -1.21 -0.61 -4.74
N THR A 72 -2.50 -0.85 -4.96
CA THR A 72 -3.42 -1.32 -3.91
C THR A 72 -4.23 -2.49 -4.43
N GLU A 73 -4.24 -3.57 -3.67
CA GLU A 73 -4.92 -4.82 -4.01
C GLU A 73 -5.95 -5.15 -2.93
N PHE A 74 -7.13 -5.58 -3.37
CA PHE A 74 -8.23 -5.94 -2.47
C PHE A 74 -8.50 -7.43 -2.57
N HIS A 75 -8.45 -8.10 -1.43
CA HIS A 75 -8.77 -9.52 -1.29
C HIS A 75 -10.02 -9.68 -0.42
N TYR A 76 -10.99 -10.45 -0.92
CA TYR A 76 -12.25 -10.70 -0.23
C TYR A 76 -12.35 -12.19 0.09
N GLU A 77 -12.26 -12.50 1.38
CA GLU A 77 -12.31 -13.86 1.93
C GLU A 77 -13.65 -14.08 2.63
N LYS A 78 -14.29 -15.24 2.40
CA LYS A 78 -15.55 -15.61 3.05
C LYS A 78 -15.31 -16.22 4.44
#